data_AF-A0AA85JW15-F1
#
_entry.id   AF-A0AA85JW15-F1
#
_cell.length_a   1.000
_cell.length_b   1.000
_cell.length_c   1.000
_cell.angle_alpha   90.00
_cell.angle_beta   90.00
_cell.angle_gamma   90.00
#
_symmetry.space_group_name_H-M   'P 1'
#
loop_
_entity.id
_entity.type
_entity.pdbx_description
1 polymer ?
#
loop_
_entity_poly.entity_id
_entity_poly.type
_entity_poly.pdbx_seq_one_letter_code
_entity_poly.pdbx_strand_id
1 'polypeptide(L)'
;MNNSLNSDISRFTKLREKQEKKVKSLLKYRLFLESVVKISDEFSDVYELISRYDALKANLQDLEASDAKNQKIIDEKNKELFYFKKMKQDEKLSMTNEIADLRNHLELQQIQGRNNETQWEQTRNLAANRIYELSTIVIAIANMYALVRTHQKYGETAKPNETCKQLRAIKNFIQTLVRIIEEVTQNS
;
A
#
# COMPACT_ATOMS: atom_id res chain seq x y z
N MET A 1 -56.44 0.30 -84.12
CA MET A 1 -56.82 1.33 -83.13
C MET A 1 -57.83 0.82 -82.09
N ASN A 2 -58.91 0.11 -82.46
CA ASN A 2 -59.92 -0.42 -81.52
C ASN A 2 -59.41 -1.42 -80.45
N ASN A 3 -58.43 -2.28 -80.78
CA ASN A 3 -57.92 -3.27 -79.81
C ASN A 3 -57.06 -2.64 -78.69
N SER A 4 -56.35 -1.55 -78.97
CA SER A 4 -55.59 -0.80 -77.95
C SER A 4 -56.54 -0.13 -76.97
N LEU A 5 -57.57 0.54 -77.49
CA LEU A 5 -58.58 1.23 -76.69
C LEU A 5 -59.34 0.28 -75.76
N ASN A 6 -59.74 -0.90 -76.26
CA ASN A 6 -60.41 -1.92 -75.46
C ASN A 6 -59.51 -2.51 -74.38
N SER A 7 -58.21 -2.65 -74.65
CA SER A 7 -57.23 -3.11 -73.66
C SER A 7 -57.02 -2.07 -72.54
N ASP A 8 -56.98 -0.79 -72.89
CA ASP A 8 -56.85 0.32 -71.94
C ASP A 8 -58.11 0.46 -71.08
N ILE A 9 -59.30 0.34 -71.68
CA ILE A 9 -60.57 0.33 -70.95
C ILE A 9 -60.58 -0.81 -69.92
N SER A 10 -60.23 -2.04 -70.32
CA SER A 10 -60.19 -3.18 -69.41
C SER A 10 -59.19 -2.97 -68.25
N ARG A 11 -58.03 -2.37 -68.53
CA ARG A 11 -57.04 -2.03 -67.51
C ARG A 11 -57.57 -1.00 -66.52
N PHE A 12 -58.20 0.07 -67.00
CA PHE A 12 -58.78 1.11 -66.13
C PHE A 12 -59.96 0.58 -65.30
N THR A 13 -60.78 -0.32 -65.85
CA THR A 13 -61.87 -0.95 -65.08
C THR A 13 -61.32 -1.79 -63.92
N LYS A 14 -60.29 -2.61 -64.17
CA LYS A 14 -59.63 -3.39 -63.11
C LYS A 14 -58.97 -2.51 -62.05
N LEU A 15 -58.36 -1.39 -62.47
CA LEU A 15 -57.75 -0.43 -61.55
C LEU A 15 -58.82 0.22 -60.66
N ARG A 16 -59.96 0.61 -61.23
CA ARG A 16 -61.09 1.18 -60.50
C ARG A 16 -61.67 0.20 -59.49
N GLU A 17 -61.92 -1.04 -59.89
CA GLU A 17 -62.42 -2.08 -58.97
C GLU A 17 -61.45 -2.34 -57.80
N LYS A 18 -60.14 -2.34 -58.09
CA LYS A 18 -59.11 -2.48 -57.06
C LYS A 18 -59.12 -1.30 -56.09
N GLN A 19 -59.29 -0.07 -56.59
CA GLN A 19 -59.39 1.13 -55.78
C GLN A 19 -60.69 1.16 -54.95
N GLU A 20 -61.83 0.81 -55.53
CA GLU A 20 -63.12 0.74 -54.82
C GLU A 20 -63.08 -0.27 -53.67
N LYS A 21 -62.49 -1.46 -53.89
CA LYS A 21 -62.27 -2.44 -52.83
C LYS A 21 -61.40 -1.86 -51.71
N LYS A 22 -60.34 -1.13 -52.07
CA LYS A 22 -59.44 -0.50 -51.10
C LYS A 22 -60.15 0.60 -50.30
N VAL A 23 -60.92 1.47 -50.95
CA VAL A 23 -61.73 2.52 -50.30
C VAL A 23 -62.75 1.90 -49.34
N LYS A 24 -63.50 0.88 -49.77
CA LYS A 24 -64.44 0.16 -48.90
C LYS A 24 -63.75 -0.44 -47.67
N SER A 25 -62.57 -1.03 -47.85
CA SER A 25 -61.80 -1.59 -46.74
C SER A 25 -61.29 -0.54 -45.75
N LEU A 26 -61.05 0.70 -46.21
CA LEU A 26 -60.54 1.80 -45.40
C LEU A 26 -61.65 2.60 -44.71
N LEU A 27 -62.87 2.55 -45.23
CA LEU A 27 -64.02 3.31 -44.71
C LEU A 27 -64.27 3.05 -43.21
N LYS A 28 -64.14 1.79 -42.77
CA LYS A 28 -64.32 1.42 -41.35
C LYS A 28 -63.35 2.17 -40.42
N TYR A 29 -62.11 2.42 -40.86
CA TYR A 29 -61.12 3.15 -40.06
C TYR A 29 -61.42 4.65 -40.04
N ARG A 30 -61.89 5.21 -41.16
CA ARG A 30 -62.32 6.62 -41.21
C ARG A 30 -63.49 6.88 -40.27
N LEU A 31 -64.53 6.04 -40.33
CA LEU A 31 -65.70 6.15 -39.46
C LEU A 31 -65.34 6.01 -37.97
N PHE A 32 -64.39 5.13 -37.67
CA PHE A 32 -63.86 5.01 -36.31
C PHE A 32 -63.16 6.30 -35.85
N LEU A 33 -62.24 6.85 -36.64
CA LEU A 33 -61.53 8.08 -36.29
C LEU A 33 -62.49 9.28 -36.16
N GLU A 34 -63.47 9.40 -37.06
CA GLU A 34 -64.54 10.40 -36.96
C GLU A 34 -65.35 10.22 -35.66
N SER A 35 -65.62 8.98 -35.22
CA SER A 35 -66.30 8.74 -33.94
C SER A 35 -65.46 9.12 -32.73
N VAL A 36 -64.15 8.89 -32.77
CA VAL A 36 -63.21 9.27 -31.71
C VAL A 36 -63.15 10.79 -31.56
N VAL A 37 -63.05 11.52 -32.68
CA VAL A 37 -63.08 12.99 -32.69
C VAL A 37 -64.42 13.53 -32.15
N LYS A 38 -65.55 12.87 -32.46
CA LYS A 38 -66.86 13.30 -31.95
C LYS A 38 -67.04 13.12 -30.44
N ILE A 39 -66.34 12.16 -29.85
CA ILE A 39 -66.46 11.83 -28.42
C ILE A 39 -65.39 12.55 -27.58
N SER A 40 -64.28 12.96 -28.22
CA SER A 40 -63.17 13.65 -27.56
C SER A 40 -63.19 15.14 -27.87
N ASP A 41 -63.19 15.98 -26.84
CA ASP A 41 -63.07 17.43 -26.99
C ASP A 41 -61.61 17.87 -27.28
N GLU A 42 -60.66 16.94 -27.36
CA GLU A 42 -59.24 17.24 -27.55
C GLU A 42 -58.81 17.44 -29.01
N PHE A 43 -59.69 17.15 -29.98
CA PHE A 43 -59.36 17.19 -31.41
C PHE A 43 -60.47 17.88 -32.20
N SER A 44 -60.08 18.81 -33.07
CA SER A 44 -61.00 19.52 -33.97
C SER A 44 -61.39 18.68 -35.19
N ASP A 45 -60.47 17.86 -35.71
CA ASP A 45 -60.71 16.95 -36.81
C ASP A 45 -59.80 15.71 -36.79
N VAL A 46 -60.01 14.81 -37.75
CA VAL A 46 -59.23 13.58 -37.90
C VAL A 46 -57.77 13.87 -38.29
N TYR A 47 -57.49 14.97 -38.98
CA TYR A 47 -56.12 15.33 -39.36
C TYR A 47 -55.31 15.79 -38.15
N GLU A 48 -55.91 16.56 -37.25
CA GLU A 48 -55.27 16.95 -35.98
C GLU A 48 -54.94 15.74 -35.12
N LEU A 49 -55.87 14.78 -35.01
CA LEU A 49 -55.65 13.50 -34.32
C LEU A 49 -54.45 12.74 -34.90
N ILE A 50 -54.37 12.62 -36.24
CA ILE A 50 -53.26 11.94 -36.91
C ILE A 50 -51.95 12.69 -36.69
N SER A 51 -51.94 14.02 -36.82
CA SER A 51 -50.76 14.86 -36.61
C SER A 51 -50.21 14.70 -35.19
N ARG A 52 -51.08 14.70 -34.18
CA ARG A 52 -50.68 14.50 -32.77
C ARG A 52 -50.16 13.09 -32.53
N TYR A 53 -50.76 12.07 -33.15
CA TYR A 53 -50.25 10.70 -33.11
C TYR A 53 -48.86 10.61 -33.74
N ASP A 54 -48.64 11.21 -34.90
CA ASP A 54 -47.35 11.18 -35.59
C ASP A 54 -46.27 11.90 -34.76
N ALA A 55 -46.60 13.05 -34.16
CA ALA A 55 -45.70 13.77 -33.25
C ALA A 55 -45.36 12.96 -31.99
N LEU A 56 -46.35 12.31 -31.37
CA LEU A 56 -46.14 11.47 -30.19
C LEU A 56 -45.30 10.23 -30.54
N LYS A 57 -45.53 9.63 -31.70
CA LYS A 57 -44.76 8.50 -32.20
C LYS A 57 -43.31 8.88 -32.48
N ALA A 58 -43.07 10.03 -33.10
CA ALA A 58 -41.71 10.54 -33.32
C ALA A 58 -41.00 10.80 -31.99
N ASN A 59 -41.68 11.45 -31.03
CA ASN A 59 -41.12 11.69 -29.70
C ASN A 59 -40.78 10.39 -28.95
N LEU A 60 -41.67 9.38 -29.02
CA LEU A 60 -41.41 8.07 -28.44
C LEU A 60 -40.15 7.43 -29.05
N GLN A 61 -40.00 7.48 -30.37
CA GLN A 61 -38.81 6.95 -31.06
C GLN A 61 -37.53 7.67 -30.64
N ASP A 62 -37.58 8.99 -30.50
CA ASP A 62 -36.44 9.78 -30.02
C ASP A 62 -36.09 9.44 -28.55
N LEU A 63 -37.10 9.23 -27.72
CA LEU A 63 -36.92 8.85 -26.31
C LEU A 63 -36.31 7.45 -26.20
N GLU A 64 -36.80 6.47 -26.97
CA GLU A 64 -36.24 5.12 -27.02
C GLU A 64 -34.79 5.13 -27.51
N ALA A 65 -34.46 5.94 -28.52
CA ALA A 65 -33.09 6.07 -29.01
C ALA A 65 -32.16 6.71 -27.97
N SER A 66 -32.64 7.73 -27.26
CA SER A 66 -31.92 8.39 -26.17
C SER A 66 -31.67 7.42 -25.00
N ASP A 67 -32.69 6.66 -24.61
CA ASP A 67 -32.59 5.68 -23.52
C ASP A 67 -31.61 4.56 -23.86
N ALA A 68 -31.67 4.03 -25.09
CA ALA A 68 -30.71 3.04 -25.58
C ALA A 68 -29.26 3.57 -25.58
N LYS A 69 -29.06 4.85 -25.91
CA LYS A 69 -27.73 5.50 -25.82
C LYS A 69 -27.27 5.64 -24.38
N ASN A 70 -28.15 6.08 -23.48
CA ASN A 70 -27.84 6.24 -22.06
C ASN A 70 -27.48 4.90 -21.43
N GLN A 71 -28.21 3.83 -21.76
CA GLN A 71 -27.91 2.50 -21.25
C GLN A 71 -26.52 2.01 -21.68
N LYS A 72 -26.12 2.27 -22.93
CA LYS A 72 -24.75 1.97 -23.39
C LYS A 72 -23.69 2.73 -22.59
N ILE A 73 -23.91 4.02 -22.34
CA ILE A 73 -22.99 4.83 -21.54
C ILE A 73 -22.90 4.30 -20.10
N ILE A 74 -24.03 3.93 -19.50
CA ILE A 74 -24.08 3.34 -18.15
C ILE A 74 -23.30 2.03 -18.13
N ASP A 75 -23.50 1.17 -19.11
CA ASP A 75 -22.80 -0.12 -19.20
C ASP A 75 -21.28 0.07 -19.38
N GLU A 76 -20.86 1.03 -20.19
CA GLU A 76 -19.45 1.41 -20.36
C GLU A 76 -18.84 1.93 -19.05
N LYS A 77 -19.53 2.85 -18.37
CA LYS A 77 -19.08 3.41 -17.08
C LYS A 77 -19.02 2.35 -15.98
N ASN A 78 -19.97 1.42 -15.96
CA ASN A 78 -19.95 0.29 -15.02
C ASN A 78 -18.76 -0.64 -15.28
N LYS A 79 -18.42 -0.90 -16.55
CA LYS A 79 -17.22 -1.67 -16.91
C LYS A 79 -15.95 -0.95 -16.47
N GLU A 80 -15.82 0.34 -16.80
CA GLU A 80 -14.68 1.17 -16.37
C GLU A 80 -14.53 1.14 -14.84
N LEU A 81 -15.62 1.33 -14.10
CA LEU A 81 -15.63 1.31 -12.64
C LEU A 81 -15.21 -0.06 -12.09
N PHE A 82 -15.69 -1.15 -12.69
CA PHE A 82 -15.31 -2.51 -12.30
C PHE A 82 -13.81 -2.74 -12.46
N TYR A 83 -13.24 -2.40 -13.62
CA TYR A 83 -11.81 -2.54 -13.88
C TYR A 83 -10.97 -1.66 -12.94
N PHE A 84 -11.39 -0.41 -12.73
CA PHE A 84 -10.72 0.49 -11.82
C PHE A 84 -10.71 -0.05 -10.38
N LYS A 85 -11.85 -0.53 -9.88
CA LYS A 85 -11.96 -1.14 -8.54
C LYS A 85 -11.04 -2.36 -8.41
N LYS A 86 -11.03 -3.24 -9.41
CA LYS A 86 -10.15 -4.42 -9.43
C LYS A 86 -8.68 -4.01 -9.39
N MET A 87 -8.26 -3.11 -10.27
CA MET A 87 -6.89 -2.59 -10.30
C MET A 87 -6.47 -1.99 -8.95
N LYS A 88 -7.35 -1.19 -8.32
CA LYS A 88 -7.09 -0.60 -7.01
C LYS A 88 -7.03 -1.62 -5.88
N GLN A 89 -7.80 -2.70 -5.97
CA GLN A 89 -7.72 -3.79 -5.02
C GLN A 89 -6.39 -4.55 -5.15
N ASP A 90 -5.94 -4.80 -6.38
CA ASP A 90 -4.65 -5.46 -6.65
C ASP A 90 -3.48 -4.58 -6.16
N GLU A 91 -3.53 -3.27 -6.42
CA GLU A 91 -2.55 -2.29 -5.93
C GLU A 91 -2.50 -2.27 -4.38
N LYS A 92 -3.66 -2.26 -3.71
CA LYS A 92 -3.73 -2.33 -2.25
C LYS A 92 -3.11 -3.61 -1.70
N LEU A 93 -3.35 -4.75 -2.35
CA LEU A 93 -2.75 -6.03 -1.95
C LEU A 93 -1.23 -6.00 -2.11
N SER A 94 -0.73 -5.46 -3.22
CA SER A 94 0.71 -5.29 -3.45
C SER A 94 1.37 -4.43 -2.37
N MET A 95 0.79 -3.27 -2.06
CA MET A 95 1.30 -2.38 -1.01
C MET A 95 1.24 -3.03 0.37
N THR A 96 0.20 -3.84 0.64
CA THR A 96 0.08 -4.54 1.92
C THR A 96 1.21 -5.56 2.09
N ASN A 97 1.55 -6.29 1.03
CA ASN A 97 2.66 -7.24 1.05
C ASN A 97 4.00 -6.51 1.25
N GLU A 98 4.22 -5.40 0.55
CA GLU A 98 5.44 -4.58 0.71
C GLU A 98 5.58 -4.06 2.15
N ILE A 99 4.50 -3.60 2.77
CA ILE A 99 4.49 -3.19 4.18
C ILE A 99 4.87 -4.36 5.10
N ALA A 100 4.36 -5.56 4.83
CA ALA A 100 4.70 -6.74 5.64
C ALA A 100 6.19 -7.09 5.51
N ASP A 101 6.74 -7.05 4.30
CA ASP A 101 8.15 -7.32 4.04
C ASP A 101 9.06 -6.30 4.73
N LEU A 102 8.72 -5.01 4.62
CA LEU A 102 9.45 -3.93 5.29
C LEU A 102 9.41 -4.06 6.82
N ARG A 103 8.27 -4.46 7.39
CA ARG A 103 8.14 -4.72 8.83
C ARG A 103 9.01 -5.88 9.29
N ASN A 104 9.01 -6.98 8.54
CA ASN A 104 9.86 -8.13 8.83
C ASN A 104 11.34 -7.74 8.77
N HIS A 105 11.73 -6.96 7.76
CA HIS A 105 13.11 -6.48 7.65
C HIS A 105 13.50 -5.59 8.84
N LEU A 106 12.63 -4.65 9.22
CA LEU A 106 12.85 -3.79 10.38
C LEU A 106 13.01 -4.59 11.67
N GLU A 107 12.14 -5.58 11.90
CA GLU A 107 12.21 -6.43 13.09
C GLU A 107 13.52 -7.22 13.16
N LEU A 108 13.96 -7.79 12.03
CA LEU A 108 15.26 -8.48 11.94
C LEU A 108 16.42 -7.54 12.26
N GLN A 109 16.43 -6.33 11.71
CA GLN A 109 17.47 -5.34 11.99
C GLN A 109 17.47 -4.91 13.47
N GLN A 110 16.28 -4.74 14.08
CA GLN A 110 16.16 -4.41 15.49
C GLN A 110 16.65 -5.55 16.41
N ILE A 111 16.37 -6.81 16.06
CA ILE A 111 16.89 -7.97 16.79
C ILE A 111 18.42 -8.02 16.70
N GLN A 112 18.98 -7.85 15.50
CA GLN A 112 20.42 -7.81 15.30
C GLN A 112 21.07 -6.65 16.08
N GLY A 113 20.46 -5.46 16.04
CA GLY A 113 20.91 -4.31 16.82
C GLY A 113 20.97 -4.59 18.32
N ARG A 114 19.89 -5.15 18.88
CA ARG A 114 19.84 -5.53 20.31
C ARG A 114 20.88 -6.58 20.69
N ASN A 115 21.10 -7.57 19.83
CA ASN A 115 22.12 -8.60 20.05
C ASN A 115 23.53 -7.99 20.07
N ASN A 116 23.83 -7.11 19.12
CA ASN A 116 25.12 -6.42 19.05
C ASN A 116 25.33 -5.52 20.27
N GLU A 117 24.30 -4.78 20.69
CA GLU A 117 24.34 -3.94 21.89
C GLU A 117 24.61 -4.78 23.15
N THR A 118 23.94 -5.92 23.28
CA THR A 118 24.17 -6.85 24.39
C THR A 118 25.61 -7.38 24.41
N GLN A 119 26.15 -7.78 23.26
CA GLN A 119 27.54 -8.25 23.16
C GLN A 119 28.55 -7.14 23.47
N TRP A 120 28.27 -5.93 23.00
CA TRP A 120 29.10 -4.77 23.28
C TRP A 120 29.10 -4.44 24.77
N GLU A 121 27.94 -4.48 25.43
CA GLU A 121 27.81 -4.25 26.87
C GLU A 121 28.58 -5.31 27.68
N GLN A 122 28.46 -6.59 27.32
CA GLN A 122 29.22 -7.68 27.96
C GLN A 122 30.74 -7.45 27.84
N THR A 123 31.20 -7.09 26.63
CA THR A 123 32.61 -6.79 26.37
C THR A 123 33.09 -5.59 27.18
N ARG A 124 32.29 -4.53 27.23
CA ARG A 124 32.56 -3.32 28.02
C ARG A 124 32.66 -3.64 29.51
N ASN A 125 31.74 -4.44 30.04
CA ASN A 125 31.73 -4.82 31.45
C ASN A 125 32.95 -5.68 31.80
N LEU A 126 33.34 -6.62 30.93
CA LEU A 126 34.56 -7.41 31.11
C LEU A 126 35.82 -6.52 31.11
N ALA A 127 35.89 -5.55 30.19
CA ALA A 127 37.00 -4.60 30.14
C ALA A 127 37.06 -3.74 31.42
N ALA A 128 35.92 -3.24 31.88
CA ALA A 128 35.82 -2.46 33.12
C ALA A 128 36.30 -3.27 34.34
N ASN A 129 35.90 -4.53 34.45
CA ASN A 129 36.35 -5.43 35.52
C ASN A 129 37.87 -5.65 35.48
N ARG A 130 38.45 -5.90 34.30
CA ARG A 130 39.91 -6.05 34.15
C ARG A 130 40.66 -4.76 34.52
N ILE A 131 40.14 -3.61 34.11
CA ILE A 131 40.71 -2.30 34.49
C ILE A 131 40.66 -2.12 36.01
N TYR A 132 39.55 -2.49 36.65
CA TYR A 132 39.38 -2.43 38.10
C TYR A 132 40.38 -3.34 38.84
N GLU A 133 40.52 -4.59 38.41
CA GLU A 133 41.51 -5.54 38.96
C GLU A 133 42.93 -5.00 38.85
N LEU A 134 43.32 -4.53 37.66
CA LEU A 134 44.63 -3.92 37.43
C LEU A 134 44.87 -2.69 38.32
N SER A 135 43.87 -1.83 38.47
CA SER A 135 43.94 -0.64 39.33
C SER A 135 44.15 -1.03 40.79
N THR A 136 43.44 -2.07 41.25
CA THR A 136 43.58 -2.62 42.61
C THR A 136 45.01 -3.16 42.84
N ILE A 137 45.56 -3.90 41.88
CA ILE A 137 46.94 -4.41 41.95
C ILE A 137 47.95 -3.24 42.02
N VAL A 138 47.78 -2.22 41.18
CA VAL A 138 48.65 -1.04 41.17
C VAL A 138 48.63 -0.32 42.53
N ILE A 139 47.45 -0.17 43.14
CA ILE A 139 47.30 0.43 44.46
C ILE A 139 47.98 -0.43 45.54
N ALA A 140 47.80 -1.75 45.51
CA ALA A 140 48.44 -2.66 46.47
C ALA A 140 49.98 -2.58 46.38
N ILE A 141 50.53 -2.53 45.17
CA ILE A 141 51.97 -2.35 44.94
C ILE A 141 52.45 -1.01 45.50
N ALA A 142 51.73 0.07 45.25
CA ALA A 142 52.07 1.39 45.77
C ALA A 142 52.09 1.40 47.31
N ASN A 143 51.11 0.75 47.95
CA ASN A 143 51.05 0.59 49.40
C ASN A 143 52.22 -0.24 49.96
N MET A 144 52.54 -1.38 49.34
CA MET A 144 53.69 -2.21 49.73
C MET A 144 55.01 -1.45 49.56
N TYR A 145 55.16 -0.69 48.48
CA TYR A 145 56.33 0.14 48.25
C TYR A 145 56.46 1.23 49.33
N ALA A 146 55.35 1.90 49.69
CA ALA A 146 55.35 2.87 50.77
C ALA A 146 55.85 2.25 52.09
N LEU A 147 55.40 1.03 52.42
CA LEU A 147 55.89 0.27 53.57
C LEU A 147 57.39 -0.05 53.46
N VAL A 148 57.87 -0.51 52.31
CA VAL A 148 59.32 -0.75 52.10
C VAL A 148 60.12 0.54 52.33
N ARG A 149 59.60 1.69 51.90
CA ARG A 149 60.27 2.99 52.09
C ARG A 149 60.28 3.48 53.53
N THR A 150 59.44 2.95 54.43
CA THR A 150 59.54 3.26 55.87
C THR A 150 60.77 2.58 56.49
N HIS A 151 61.12 1.38 56.03
CA HIS A 151 62.24 0.58 56.56
C HIS A 151 63.56 0.78 55.79
N GLN A 152 63.50 1.03 54.48
CA GLN A 152 64.67 1.23 53.62
C GLN A 152 64.70 2.67 53.08
N LYS A 153 65.48 3.53 53.74
CA LYS A 153 65.56 4.97 53.42
C LYS A 153 66.52 5.32 52.26
N TYR A 154 67.40 4.40 51.88
CA TYR A 154 68.42 4.61 50.84
C TYR A 154 68.06 3.86 49.54
N GLY A 155 68.37 4.46 48.37
CA GLY A 155 68.11 3.89 47.04
C GLY A 155 67.12 4.71 46.19
N GLU A 156 67.05 4.41 44.87
CA GLU A 156 66.22 5.12 43.88
C GLU A 156 64.75 5.19 44.33
N THR A 157 64.14 6.38 44.22
CA THR A 157 62.73 6.61 44.54
C THR A 157 61.86 6.44 43.30
N ALA A 158 60.81 5.63 43.42
CA ALA A 158 59.80 5.46 42.38
C ALA A 158 58.61 6.42 42.60
N LYS A 159 58.09 6.99 41.51
CA LYS A 159 56.85 7.77 41.49
C LYS A 159 55.60 6.87 41.56
N PRO A 160 54.40 7.42 41.88
CA PRO A 160 53.17 6.64 41.99
C PRO A 160 52.78 5.82 40.75
N ASN A 161 53.09 6.32 39.54
CA ASN A 161 52.81 5.66 38.27
C ASN A 161 53.96 4.76 37.75
N GLU A 162 55.05 4.64 38.50
CA GLU A 162 56.21 3.80 38.13
C GLU A 162 56.12 2.42 38.78
N THR A 163 55.02 1.69 38.55
CA THR A 163 54.72 0.39 39.17
C THR A 163 55.87 -0.62 39.05
N CYS A 164 56.55 -0.69 37.90
CA CYS A 164 57.69 -1.59 37.70
C CYS A 164 58.89 -1.24 38.60
N LYS A 165 59.14 0.06 38.84
CA LYS A 165 60.21 0.48 39.75
C LYS A 165 59.85 0.18 41.21
N GLN A 166 58.59 0.41 41.58
CA GLN A 166 58.06 0.06 42.90
C GLN A 166 58.22 -1.44 43.18
N LEU A 167 57.79 -2.30 42.24
CA LEU A 167 57.96 -3.76 42.34
C LEU A 167 59.42 -4.18 42.47
N ARG A 168 60.33 -3.55 41.72
CA ARG A 168 61.77 -3.85 41.82
C ARG A 168 62.33 -3.50 43.19
N ALA A 169 61.94 -2.36 43.75
CA ALA A 169 62.35 -1.97 45.10
C ALA A 169 61.80 -2.95 46.16
N ILE A 170 60.53 -3.34 46.05
CA ILE A 170 59.92 -4.35 46.93
C ILE A 170 60.68 -5.68 46.85
N LYS A 171 60.96 -6.18 45.64
CA LYS A 171 61.71 -7.41 45.43
C LYS A 171 63.09 -7.36 46.09
N ASN A 172 63.85 -6.29 45.85
CA ASN A 172 65.20 -6.14 46.40
C ASN A 172 65.19 -6.11 47.94
N PHE A 173 64.19 -5.44 48.54
CA PHE A 173 64.01 -5.42 49.99
C PHE A 173 63.73 -6.81 50.55
N ILE A 174 62.78 -7.56 49.97
CA ILE A 174 62.46 -8.93 50.41
C ILE A 174 63.68 -9.85 50.28
N GLN A 175 64.41 -9.79 49.17
CA GLN A 175 65.63 -10.59 48.97
C GLN A 175 66.72 -10.24 49.99
N THR A 176 66.80 -8.99 50.41
CA THR A 176 67.73 -8.56 51.47
C THR A 176 67.30 -9.16 52.82
N LEU A 177 66.01 -9.11 53.16
CA LEU A 177 65.49 -9.72 54.39
C LEU A 177 65.75 -11.24 54.43
N VAL A 178 65.48 -11.95 53.33
CA VAL A 178 65.73 -13.39 53.24
C VAL A 178 67.21 -13.71 53.49
N ARG A 179 68.12 -12.99 52.84
CA ARG A 179 69.58 -13.16 53.06
C ARG A 179 69.97 -12.94 54.52
N ILE A 180 69.46 -11.87 55.15
CA ILE A 180 69.73 -11.59 56.56
C ILE A 180 69.24 -12.75 57.44
N ILE A 181 68.04 -13.28 57.17
CA ILE A 181 67.50 -14.41 57.94
C ILE A 181 68.35 -15.67 57.74
N GLU A 182 68.75 -16.00 56.51
CA GLU A 182 69.62 -17.13 56.20
C GLU A 182 70.98 -17.00 56.90
N GLU A 183 71.59 -15.81 56.89
CA GLU A 183 72.84 -15.53 57.61
C GLU A 183 72.68 -15.68 59.13
N VAL A 184 71.56 -15.24 59.70
CA VAL A 184 71.29 -15.36 61.13
C VAL A 184 71.04 -16.83 61.53
N THR A 185 70.33 -17.59 60.69
CA THR A 185 70.01 -19.01 60.95
C THR A 185 71.16 -19.98 60.70
N GLN A 186 72.12 -19.65 59.82
CA GLN A 186 73.35 -20.43 59.64
C GLN A 186 74.40 -20.19 60.74
N ASN A 187 74.31 -19.04 61.43
CA ASN A 187 75.21 -18.68 62.54
C ASN A 187 74.60 -18.95 63.93
N SER A 188 73.43 -19.59 64.00
CA SER A 188 72.76 -20.04 65.23
C SER A 188 72.84 -21.56 65.35
#